data_AF-A0A9R0BLL1-F1
#
_entry.id   AF-A0A9R0BLL1-F1
#
_cell.length_a   1.000
_cell.length_b   1.000
_cell.length_c   1.000
_cell.angle_alpha   90.00
_cell.angle_beta   90.00
_cell.angle_gamma   90.00
#
_symmetry.space_group_name_H-M   'P 1'
#
loop_
_entity.id
_entity.type
_entity.pdbx_description
1 polymer ?
#
loop_
_entity_poly.entity_id
_entity_poly.type
_entity_poly.pdbx_seq_one_letter_code
_entity_poly.pdbx_strand_id
1 'polypeptide(L)'
;MSLLSNKKVLIIGDRDGIPGPAIEECVKTVEGAEVVFSSTECFVTAAGAMDLENQNRVKDAADKFGAENVVILLGAAEAEAAGLAAETVTAGDPTFAGPLAGVALGLSVYHVVEEPIKSLFDESVYEDQISMMEMVLEVEEIEEEMSGIREEFCKF
;
A
#
# COMPACT_ATOMS: atom_id res chain seq x y z
N MET A 1 1.26 8.80 18.54
CA MET A 1 1.02 7.36 18.28
C MET A 1 1.49 7.11 16.86
N SER A 2 2.23 6.03 16.61
CA SER A 2 2.72 5.71 15.26
C SER A 2 1.54 5.41 14.33
N LEU A 3 1.71 5.71 13.05
CA LEU A 3 0.69 5.58 12.00
C LEU A 3 0.14 4.14 11.88
N LEU A 4 0.98 3.15 12.18
CA LEU A 4 0.67 1.72 12.08
C LEU A 4 0.32 1.07 13.42
N SER A 5 0.44 1.78 14.55
CA SER A 5 0.16 1.19 15.87
C SER A 5 -1.33 0.82 16.02
N ASN A 6 -1.59 -0.45 16.36
CA ASN A 6 -2.92 -1.05 16.47
C ASN A 6 -3.71 -1.08 15.15
N LYS A 7 -3.03 -0.97 14.00
CA LYS A 7 -3.65 -1.07 12.69
C LYS A 7 -3.52 -2.48 12.12
N LYS A 8 -4.49 -2.83 11.27
CA LYS A 8 -4.45 -3.98 10.38
C LYS A 8 -3.78 -3.55 9.08
N VAL A 9 -2.63 -4.14 8.79
CA VAL A 9 -1.81 -3.80 7.63
C VAL A 9 -2.07 -4.82 6.53
N LEU A 10 -2.42 -4.35 5.34
CA LEU A 10 -2.44 -5.16 4.13
C LEU A 10 -1.32 -4.67 3.24
N ILE A 11 -0.52 -5.61 2.75
CA ILE A 11 0.68 -5.33 1.96
C ILE A 11 0.43 -5.80 0.54
N ILE A 12 0.68 -4.91 -0.42
CA ILE A 12 0.65 -5.22 -1.85
C ILE A 12 1.99 -4.76 -2.43
N GLY A 13 2.93 -5.70 -2.48
CA GLY A 13 4.24 -5.48 -3.10
C GLY A 13 4.21 -5.69 -4.61
N ASP A 14 5.31 -5.33 -5.25
CA ASP A 14 5.53 -5.47 -6.69
C ASP A 14 6.75 -6.33 -6.95
N ARG A 15 6.66 -7.18 -7.98
CA ARG A 15 7.79 -7.97 -8.47
C ARG A 15 8.89 -7.09 -9.02
N ASP A 16 8.50 -6.03 -9.73
CA ASP A 16 9.42 -5.12 -10.41
C ASP A 16 9.77 -3.91 -9.50
N GLY A 17 9.17 -3.86 -8.30
CA GLY A 17 9.38 -2.90 -7.23
C GLY A 17 9.83 -3.58 -5.93
N ILE A 18 9.16 -3.25 -4.82
CA ILE A 18 9.44 -3.83 -3.51
C ILE A 18 8.48 -4.99 -3.25
N PRO A 19 8.97 -6.23 -3.03
CA PRO A 19 8.12 -7.39 -2.85
C PRO A 19 7.45 -7.41 -1.48
N GLY A 20 6.23 -7.97 -1.40
CA GLY A 20 5.42 -8.01 -0.19
C GLY A 20 6.14 -8.61 1.03
N PRO A 21 6.89 -9.74 0.90
CA PRO A 21 7.66 -10.29 2.00
C PRO A 21 8.71 -9.34 2.59
N ALA A 22 9.36 -8.51 1.78
CA ALA A 22 10.35 -7.54 2.26
C ALA A 22 9.68 -6.43 3.09
N ILE A 23 8.53 -5.96 2.63
CA ILE A 23 7.69 -5.00 3.36
C ILE A 23 7.20 -5.62 4.67
N GLU A 24 6.76 -6.88 4.63
CA GLU A 24 6.25 -7.60 5.80
C GLU A 24 7.29 -7.71 6.90
N GLU A 25 8.54 -8.01 6.56
CA GLU A 25 9.64 -8.04 7.54
C GLU A 25 9.85 -6.66 8.19
N CYS A 26 9.74 -5.57 7.42
CA CYS A 26 9.80 -4.21 7.97
C CYS A 26 8.61 -3.92 8.91
N VAL A 27 7.39 -4.27 8.50
CA VAL A 27 6.18 -4.05 9.32
C VAL A 27 6.22 -4.82 10.64
N LYS A 28 6.81 -6.03 10.66
CA LYS A 28 7.00 -6.82 11.90
C LYS A 28 7.86 -6.13 12.95
N THR A 29 8.66 -5.14 12.57
CA THR A 29 9.47 -4.34 13.52
C THR A 29 8.64 -3.29 14.25
N VAL A 30 7.43 -2.98 13.76
CA VAL A 30 6.56 -1.95 14.32
C VAL A 30 5.64 -2.55 15.39
N GLU A 31 5.77 -2.09 16.63
CA GLU A 31 4.96 -2.59 17.74
C GLU A 31 3.46 -2.30 17.53
N GLY A 32 2.66 -3.36 17.60
CA GLY A 32 1.20 -3.30 17.49
C GLY A 32 0.66 -3.21 16.06
N ALA A 33 1.51 -3.25 15.03
CA ALA A 33 1.05 -3.46 13.66
C ALA A 33 0.78 -4.94 13.42
N GLU A 34 -0.38 -5.29 12.82
CA GLU A 34 -0.72 -6.67 12.49
C GLU A 34 -0.89 -6.83 10.99
N VAL A 35 0.00 -7.61 10.36
CA VAL A 35 -0.13 -7.95 8.95
C VAL A 35 -1.26 -8.95 8.77
N VAL A 36 -2.32 -8.53 8.10
CA VAL A 36 -3.49 -9.37 7.78
C VAL A 36 -3.28 -10.12 6.47
N PHE A 37 -2.58 -9.48 5.53
CA PHE A 37 -2.33 -10.01 4.20
C PHE A 37 -1.06 -9.40 3.62
N SER A 38 -0.35 -10.20 2.83
CA SER A 38 0.83 -9.80 2.07
C SER A 38 0.85 -10.57 0.76
N SER A 39 0.97 -9.84 -0.36
CA SER A 39 1.26 -10.43 -1.67
C SER A 39 2.27 -9.61 -2.46
N THR A 40 2.81 -10.23 -3.50
CA THR A 40 3.64 -9.58 -4.51
C THR A 40 2.96 -9.78 -5.86
N GLU A 41 2.66 -8.68 -6.53
CA GLU A 41 1.94 -8.67 -7.80
C GLU A 41 2.86 -8.25 -8.95
N CYS A 42 2.34 -8.34 -10.17
CA CYS A 42 2.88 -7.63 -11.31
C CYS A 42 1.89 -6.52 -11.67
N PHE A 43 2.25 -5.26 -11.40
CA PHE A 43 1.38 -4.12 -11.72
C PHE A 43 1.24 -3.87 -13.24
N VAL A 44 2.05 -4.54 -14.05
CA VAL A 44 2.00 -4.54 -15.52
C VAL A 44 0.79 -5.34 -16.04
N THR A 45 -0.42 -4.86 -15.77
CA THR A 45 -1.64 -5.27 -16.50
C THR A 45 -1.95 -4.22 -17.56
N ALA A 46 -2.67 -4.59 -18.62
CA ALA A 46 -2.97 -3.70 -19.75
C ALA A 46 -3.77 -2.43 -19.39
N ALA A 47 -4.21 -2.30 -18.13
CA ALA A 47 -4.92 -1.15 -17.59
C ALA A 47 -4.36 -0.65 -16.25
N GLY A 48 -3.22 -1.18 -15.77
CA GLY A 48 -2.61 -0.85 -14.47
C GLY A 48 -3.44 -1.21 -13.23
N ALA A 49 -4.61 -1.83 -13.40
CA ALA A 49 -5.58 -2.03 -12.33
C ALA A 49 -5.12 -3.08 -11.29
N MET A 50 -5.51 -2.85 -10.04
CA MET A 50 -5.28 -3.79 -8.94
C MET A 50 -6.04 -5.11 -9.20
N ASP A 51 -5.39 -6.25 -8.93
CA ASP A 51 -6.00 -7.57 -9.10
C ASP A 51 -7.30 -7.73 -8.29
N LEU A 52 -8.27 -8.43 -8.88
CA LEU A 52 -9.62 -8.60 -8.33
C LEU A 52 -9.63 -9.36 -7.00
N GLU A 53 -8.68 -10.27 -6.78
CA GLU A 53 -8.52 -10.99 -5.53
C GLU A 53 -8.04 -10.04 -4.42
N ASN A 54 -7.14 -9.11 -4.74
CA ASN A 54 -6.65 -8.11 -3.80
C ASN A 54 -7.73 -7.08 -3.48
N GLN A 55 -8.51 -6.63 -4.47
CA GLN A 55 -9.69 -5.82 -4.22
C GLN A 55 -10.67 -6.49 -3.25
N ASN A 56 -10.93 -7.80 -3.42
CA ASN A 56 -11.78 -8.56 -2.50
C ASN A 56 -11.19 -8.58 -1.08
N ARG A 57 -9.89 -8.85 -0.94
CA ARG A 57 -9.21 -8.90 0.36
C ARG A 57 -9.24 -7.55 1.07
N VAL A 58 -9.00 -6.46 0.35
CA VAL A 58 -9.08 -5.10 0.88
C VAL A 58 -10.49 -4.81 1.37
N LYS A 59 -11.50 -5.11 0.55
CA LYS A 59 -12.90 -4.93 0.92
C LYS A 59 -13.28 -5.74 2.16
N ASP A 60 -12.94 -7.03 2.19
CA ASP A 60 -13.23 -7.92 3.31
C ASP A 60 -12.55 -7.47 4.60
N ALA A 61 -11.31 -6.97 4.51
CA ALA A 61 -10.61 -6.42 5.68
C ALA A 61 -11.28 -5.15 6.19
N ALA A 62 -11.66 -4.22 5.31
CA ALA A 62 -12.37 -3.01 5.69
C ALA A 62 -13.72 -3.32 6.34
N ASP A 63 -14.49 -4.26 5.78
CA ASP A 63 -15.79 -4.69 6.32
C ASP A 63 -15.64 -5.40 7.68
N LYS A 64 -14.57 -6.19 7.87
CA LYS A 64 -14.34 -6.99 9.08
C LYS A 64 -13.75 -6.20 10.23
N PHE A 65 -12.82 -5.29 9.96
CA PHE A 65 -12.03 -4.60 10.98
C PHE A 65 -12.40 -3.12 11.14
N GLY A 66 -13.21 -2.58 10.23
CA GLY A 66 -13.47 -1.14 10.13
C GLY A 66 -12.40 -0.45 9.29
N ALA A 67 -12.82 0.37 8.33
CA ALA A 67 -11.94 1.07 7.39
C ALA A 67 -10.92 1.95 8.12
N GLU A 68 -11.31 2.56 9.24
CA GLU A 68 -10.43 3.39 10.07
C GLU A 68 -9.33 2.60 10.78
N ASN A 69 -9.42 1.27 10.86
CA ASN A 69 -8.42 0.41 11.50
C ASN A 69 -7.52 -0.30 10.48
N VAL A 70 -7.75 -0.09 9.18
CA VAL A 70 -7.02 -0.73 8.09
C VAL A 70 -6.08 0.27 7.42
N VAL A 71 -4.84 -0.15 7.15
CA VAL A 71 -3.85 0.61 6.38
C VAL A 71 -3.32 -0.28 5.25
N ILE A 72 -3.20 0.29 4.04
CA ILE A 72 -2.62 -0.37 2.88
C ILE A 72 -1.18 0.12 2.68
N LEU A 73 -0.24 -0.82 2.50
CA LEU A 73 1.14 -0.52 2.14
C LEU A 73 1.47 -1.06 0.75
N LEU A 74 1.96 -0.18 -0.11
CA LEU A 74 2.31 -0.46 -1.49
C LEU A 74 3.82 -0.52 -1.69
N GLY A 75 4.24 -1.42 -2.58
CA GLY A 75 5.63 -1.55 -3.04
C GLY A 75 5.80 -1.39 -4.55
N ALA A 76 4.91 -0.65 -5.21
CA ALA A 76 4.91 -0.45 -6.66
C ALA A 76 6.21 0.19 -7.19
N ALA A 77 6.65 -0.23 -8.37
CA ALA A 77 7.88 0.29 -8.98
C ALA A 77 7.75 1.68 -9.59
N GLU A 78 6.53 2.07 -9.97
CA GLU A 78 6.25 3.27 -10.75
C GLU A 78 5.16 4.10 -10.05
N ALA A 79 5.28 5.43 -10.13
CA ALA A 79 4.33 6.37 -9.53
C ALA A 79 2.89 6.12 -10.04
N GLU A 80 2.70 5.96 -11.35
CA GLU A 80 1.39 5.69 -11.95
C GLU A 80 0.73 4.41 -11.37
N ALA A 81 1.51 3.33 -11.22
CA ALA A 81 1.02 2.09 -10.64
C ALA A 81 0.66 2.23 -9.16
N ALA A 82 1.49 2.96 -8.40
CA ALA A 82 1.23 3.26 -7.00
C ALA A 82 -0.05 4.09 -6.83
N GLY A 83 -0.18 5.16 -7.63
CA GLY A 83 -1.33 6.07 -7.63
C GLY A 83 -2.63 5.35 -7.96
N LEU A 84 -2.64 4.53 -9.01
CA LEU A 84 -3.84 3.77 -9.41
C LEU A 84 -4.27 2.74 -8.35
N ALA A 85 -3.30 2.06 -7.71
CA ALA A 85 -3.58 1.15 -6.61
C ALA A 85 -4.13 1.90 -5.38
N ALA A 86 -3.58 3.07 -5.08
CA ALA A 86 -4.03 3.94 -4.01
C ALA A 86 -5.45 4.48 -4.28
N GLU A 87 -5.75 4.92 -5.50
CA GLU A 87 -7.08 5.36 -5.92
C GLU A 87 -8.10 4.24 -5.76
N THR A 88 -7.74 3.02 -6.18
CA THR A 88 -8.62 1.85 -6.11
C THR A 88 -9.10 1.56 -4.68
N VAL A 89 -8.22 1.70 -3.69
CA VAL A 89 -8.55 1.42 -2.27
C VAL A 89 -9.13 2.63 -1.53
N THR A 90 -9.11 3.82 -2.13
CA THR A 90 -9.62 5.07 -1.55
C THR A 90 -10.94 5.50 -2.22
N ALA A 91 -10.89 5.84 -3.49
CA ALA A 91 -12.02 6.32 -4.31
C ALA A 91 -12.82 5.17 -4.97
N GLY A 92 -12.21 3.98 -5.06
CA GLY A 92 -12.77 2.83 -5.76
C GLY A 92 -12.09 2.61 -7.11
N ASP A 93 -12.23 1.40 -7.67
CA ASP A 93 -11.58 1.02 -8.92
C ASP A 93 -12.08 1.87 -10.11
N PRO A 94 -11.21 2.65 -10.78
CA PRO A 94 -11.61 3.56 -11.84
C PRO A 94 -11.91 2.85 -13.17
N THR A 95 -11.56 1.57 -13.29
CA THR A 95 -11.91 0.74 -14.45
C THR A 95 -13.33 0.18 -14.36
N PHE A 96 -14.03 0.42 -13.24
CA PHE A 96 -15.35 -0.12 -12.92
C PHE A 96 -15.40 -1.65 -12.99
N ALA A 97 -14.28 -2.30 -12.68
CA ALA A 97 -14.17 -3.74 -12.61
C ALA A 97 -13.97 -4.20 -11.17
N GLY A 98 -14.57 -5.34 -10.83
CA GLY A 98 -14.30 -6.00 -9.56
C GLY A 98 -15.07 -5.50 -8.34
N PRO A 99 -14.66 -5.98 -7.15
CA PRO A 99 -15.32 -5.72 -5.88
C PRO A 99 -15.29 -4.26 -5.44
N LEU A 100 -14.29 -3.48 -5.90
CA LEU A 100 -14.15 -2.07 -5.57
C LEU A 100 -14.65 -1.13 -6.68
N ALA A 101 -15.30 -1.65 -7.72
CA ALA A 101 -15.89 -0.84 -8.79
C ALA A 101 -16.85 0.23 -8.23
N GLY A 102 -16.40 1.49 -8.21
CA GLY A 102 -17.15 2.62 -7.65
C GLY A 102 -17.39 2.55 -6.13
N VAL A 103 -16.65 1.71 -5.41
CA VAL A 103 -16.77 1.57 -3.95
C VAL A 103 -15.64 2.34 -3.26
N ALA A 104 -15.96 3.57 -2.84
CA ALA A 104 -15.01 4.42 -2.13
C ALA A 104 -14.89 4.03 -0.64
N LEU A 105 -13.87 3.24 -0.30
CA LEU A 105 -13.57 2.85 1.09
C LEU A 105 -12.87 3.98 1.88
N GLY A 106 -12.12 4.85 1.21
CA GLY A 106 -11.38 5.96 1.81
C GLY A 106 -10.24 5.54 2.74
N LEU A 107 -9.66 4.34 2.52
CA LEU A 107 -8.64 3.76 3.39
C LEU A 107 -7.34 4.57 3.42
N SER A 108 -6.64 4.54 4.54
CA SER A 108 -5.28 5.09 4.60
C SER A 108 -4.34 4.20 3.76
N VAL A 109 -3.63 4.78 2.81
CA VAL A 109 -2.73 4.07 1.89
C VAL A 109 -1.40 4.81 1.73
N TYR A 110 -0.30 4.07 1.77
CA TYR A 110 1.05 4.62 1.67
C TYR A 110 1.94 3.70 0.84
N HIS A 111 2.94 4.28 0.21
CA HIS A 111 4.09 3.57 -0.31
C HIS A 111 5.15 3.42 0.78
N VAL A 112 5.84 2.29 0.80
CA VAL A 112 6.75 1.92 1.90
C VAL A 112 8.02 2.76 1.97
N VAL A 113 8.35 3.46 0.88
CA VAL A 113 9.52 4.35 0.80
C VAL A 113 9.21 5.77 1.29
N GLU A 114 7.93 6.11 1.51
CA GLU A 114 7.57 7.43 1.99
C GLU A 114 8.05 7.62 3.43
N GLU A 115 8.62 8.79 3.72
CA GLU A 115 9.20 9.13 5.04
C GLU A 115 8.26 8.85 6.24
N PRO A 116 6.93 9.12 6.17
CA PRO A 116 6.00 8.81 7.28
C PRO A 116 5.89 7.32 7.61
N ILE A 117 6.21 6.43 6.66
CA ILE A 117 6.20 4.97 6.84
C ILE A 117 7.61 4.45 7.13
N LYS A 118 8.59 4.86 6.31
CA LYS A 118 9.99 4.46 6.44
C LYS A 118 10.54 4.72 7.83
N SER A 119 10.24 5.87 8.42
CA SER A 119 10.68 6.26 9.77
C SER A 119 10.09 5.41 10.91
N LEU A 120 9.11 4.55 10.62
CA LEU A 120 8.50 3.64 11.59
C LEU A 120 9.24 2.31 11.70
N PHE A 121 10.00 1.93 10.67
CA PHE A 121 10.67 0.64 10.59
C PHE A 121 12.03 0.67 11.31
N ASP A 122 12.48 -0.50 11.74
CA ASP A 122 13.87 -0.66 12.18
C ASP A 122 14.82 -0.39 11.01
N GLU A 123 15.79 0.49 11.23
CA GLU A 123 16.74 0.96 10.21
C GLU A 123 17.54 -0.19 9.60
N SER A 124 17.98 -1.16 10.41
CA SER A 124 18.78 -2.29 9.92
C SER A 124 17.96 -3.25 9.07
N VAL A 125 16.70 -3.50 9.44
CA VAL A 125 15.80 -4.33 8.66
C VAL A 125 15.42 -3.63 7.35
N TYR A 126 15.16 -2.33 7.39
CA TYR A 126 14.85 -1.56 6.19
C TYR A 126 16.04 -1.52 5.21
N GLU A 127 17.26 -1.35 5.73
CA GLU A 127 18.48 -1.40 4.93
C GLU A 127 18.63 -2.76 4.22
N ASP A 128 18.41 -3.85 4.94
CA ASP A 128 18.53 -5.21 4.40
C ASP A 128 17.41 -5.57 3.40
N GLN A 129 16.19 -5.07 3.62
CA GLN A 129 15.01 -5.50 2.87
C GLN A 129 14.61 -4.57 1.72
N ILE A 130 14.73 -3.25 1.89
CA ILE A 130 14.12 -2.26 0.99
C ILE A 130 15.14 -1.31 0.34
N SER A 131 16.18 -0.91 1.07
CA SER A 131 17.11 0.17 0.64
C SER A 131 17.71 -0.02 -0.76
N MET A 132 18.05 -1.26 -1.14
CA MET A 132 18.58 -1.52 -2.49
C MET A 132 17.58 -1.12 -3.58
N MET A 133 16.29 -1.39 -3.37
CA MET A 133 15.26 -1.05 -4.33
C MET A 133 14.89 0.42 -4.28
N GLU A 134 14.83 1.03 -3.08
CA GLU A 134 14.59 2.47 -2.93
C GLU A 134 15.55 3.31 -3.79
N MET A 135 16.82 2.92 -3.89
CA MET A 135 17.81 3.59 -4.74
C MET A 135 17.57 3.46 -6.25
N VAL A 136 16.71 2.54 -6.68
CA VAL A 136 16.34 2.29 -8.07
C VAL A 136 15.03 2.98 -8.44
N LEU A 137 14.15 3.20 -7.46
CA LEU A 137 12.85 3.81 -7.66
C LEU A 137 12.94 5.34 -7.78
N GLU A 138 12.03 5.93 -8.55
CA GLU A 138 11.82 7.38 -8.60
C GLU A 138 11.00 7.82 -7.37
N VAL A 139 11.64 7.81 -6.20
CA VAL A 139 10.99 8.04 -4.88
C VAL A 139 10.21 9.35 -4.83
N GLU A 140 10.76 10.43 -5.39
CA GLU A 140 10.11 11.75 -5.38
C GLU A 140 8.80 11.74 -6.18
N GLU A 141 8.78 11.09 -7.35
CA GLU A 141 7.56 10.97 -8.17
C GLU A 141 6.50 10.11 -7.48
N ILE A 142 6.93 9.00 -6.84
CA ILE A 142 6.02 8.13 -6.08
C ILE A 142 5.41 8.89 -4.89
N GLU A 143 6.22 9.64 -4.14
CA GLU A 143 5.74 10.39 -2.97
C GLU A 143 4.77 11.51 -3.38
N GLU A 144 5.04 12.22 -4.48
CA GLU A 144 4.15 13.26 -5.01
C GLU A 144 2.79 12.68 -5.42
N GLU A 145 2.79 11.61 -6.21
CA GLU A 145 1.57 10.95 -6.68
C GLU A 145 0.74 10.38 -5.51
N MET A 146 1.39 9.65 -4.61
CA MET A 146 0.73 9.06 -3.44
C MET A 146 0.16 10.11 -2.50
N SER A 147 0.87 11.22 -2.30
CA SER A 147 0.37 12.34 -1.49
C SER A 147 -0.83 13.00 -2.13
N GLY A 148 -0.83 13.21 -3.45
CA GLY A 148 -1.98 13.75 -4.18
C GLY A 148 -3.24 12.91 -4.00
N ILE A 149 -3.12 11.59 -4.19
CA ILE A 149 -4.24 10.66 -3.99
C ILE A 149 -4.74 10.68 -2.54
N ARG A 150 -3.83 10.67 -1.56
CA ARG A 150 -4.23 10.73 -0.14
C ARG A 150 -4.97 12.01 0.21
N GLU A 151 -4.48 13.16 -0.26
CA GLU A 151 -5.12 14.45 0.04
C GLU A 151 -6.53 14.55 -0.54
N GLU A 152 -6.76 13.94 -1.70
CA GLU A 152 -8.05 14.01 -2.39
C GLU A 152 -9.05 12.97 -1.88
N PHE A 153 -8.62 11.73 -1.62
CA PHE A 153 -9.53 10.59 -1.44
C PHE A 153 -9.45 9.86 -0.09
N CYS A 154 -8.36 10.00 0.68
CA CYS A 154 -8.28 9.37 1.99
C CYS A 154 -9.22 10.05 2.99
N LYS A 155 -9.90 9.22 3.81
CA LYS A 155 -10.80 9.70 4.87
C LYS A 155 -10.25 9.48 6.28
N PHE A 156 -9.21 8.66 6.42
CA PHE A 156 -8.69 8.17 7.69
C PHE A 156 -7.19 8.35 7.84
#